data_AF-A0A927YLD9-F1
#
_entry.id   AF-A0A927YLD9-F1
#
_cell.length_a   1.000
_cell.length_b   1.000
_cell.length_c   1.000
_cell.angle_alpha   90.00
_cell.angle_beta   90.00
_cell.angle_gamma   90.00
#
_symmetry.space_group_name_H-M   'P 1'
#
loop_
_entity.id
_entity.type
_entity.pdbx_description
1 polymer ?
#
loop_
_entity_poly.entity_id
_entity_poly.type
_entity_poly.pdbx_seq_one_letter_code
_entity_poly.pdbx_strand_id
1 'polypeptide(L)' 'MEELLTRLNTVPNSYFGFVAGISNYAKQSPERLQTVLSFLRNHSNLSTSDIIEFVSQQPDFFEDEPRNEQLIIQ' A
#
# COMPACT_ATOMS: atom_id res chain seq x y z
N MET A 1 -0.04 8.02 -8.82
CA MET A 1 -1.27 7.71 -8.06
C MET A 1 -2.41 7.24 -8.94
N GLU A 2 -2.78 7.95 -10.01
CA GLU A 2 -3.86 7.51 -10.91
C GLU A 2 -3.66 6.09 -11.46
N GLU A 3 -2.46 5.77 -11.97
CA GLU A 3 -2.14 4.41 -12.44
C GLU A 3 -2.35 3.35 -11.35
N LEU A 4 -1.94 3.64 -10.11
CA LEU A 4 -2.10 2.71 -8.99
C LEU A 4 -3.59 2.43 -8.77
N LEU A 5 -4.41 3.47 -8.69
CA LEU A 5 -5.85 3.33 -8.48
C LEU A 5 -6.51 2.54 -9.60
N THR A 6 -6.16 2.83 -10.85
CA THR A 6 -6.66 2.08 -12.02
C THR A 6 -6.32 0.60 -11.89
N ARG A 7 -5.07 0.25 -11.59
CA ARG A 7 -4.64 -1.14 -11.43
C ARG A 7 -5.37 -1.84 -10.29
N LEU A 8 -5.44 -1.22 -9.11
CA LEU A 8 -6.10 -1.81 -7.94
C LEU A 8 -7.61 -2.05 -8.16
N ASN A 9 -8.29 -1.19 -8.93
CA ASN A 9 -9.70 -1.38 -9.26
C ASN A 9 -9.93 -2.49 -10.30
N THR A 10 -8.90 -2.90 -11.05
CA THR A 10 -8.99 -4.03 -12.01
C THR A 10 -8.71 -5.40 -11.39
N VAL A 11 -8.25 -5.45 -10.14
CA VAL A 11 -8.01 -6.71 -9.42
C VAL A 11 -9.34 -7.44 -9.17
N PRO A 12 -9.44 -8.76 -9.44
CA PRO A 12 -10.64 -9.53 -9.12
C PRO A 12 -11.03 -9.42 -7.65
N ASN A 13 -12.33 -9.24 -7.38
CA ASN A 13 -12.88 -9.01 -6.03
C ASN A 13 -12.28 -7.79 -5.31
N SER A 14 -11.81 -6.78 -6.04
CA SER A 14 -11.40 -5.50 -5.46
C SER A 14 -12.57 -4.83 -4.73
N TYR A 15 -12.30 -4.29 -3.54
CA TYR A 15 -13.26 -3.61 -2.69
C TYR A 15 -12.66 -2.33 -2.12
N PHE A 16 -13.51 -1.41 -1.69
CA PHE A 16 -13.11 -0.07 -1.23
C PHE A 16 -11.98 -0.11 -0.18
N GLY A 17 -12.12 -0.94 0.86
CA GLY A 17 -11.12 -1.06 1.93
C GLY A 17 -9.74 -1.51 1.44
N PHE A 18 -9.70 -2.41 0.46
CA PHE A 18 -8.46 -2.84 -0.17
C PHE A 18 -7.82 -1.67 -0.95
N VAL A 19 -8.56 -1.01 -1.84
CA VAL A 19 -8.03 0.11 -2.63
C VAL A 19 -7.57 1.24 -1.71
N ALA A 20 -8.36 1.58 -0.70
CA ALA A 20 -8.04 2.61 0.29
C ALA A 20 -6.79 2.25 1.11
N GLY A 21 -6.67 1.02 1.60
CA GLY A 21 -5.52 0.56 2.37
C GLY A 21 -4.22 0.60 1.58
N ILE A 22 -4.20 -0.01 0.39
CA ILE A 22 -2.99 -0.04 -0.46
C ILE A 22 -2.60 1.35 -0.94
N SER A 23 -3.57 2.19 -1.34
CA SER A 23 -3.27 3.57 -1.76
C SER A 23 -2.83 4.46 -0.59
N ASN A 24 -3.34 4.21 0.63
CA ASN A 24 -2.91 4.93 1.82
C ASN A 24 -1.47 4.58 2.21
N TYR A 25 -1.05 3.33 2.09
CA TYR A 25 0.35 2.94 2.26
C TYR A 25 1.24 3.55 1.16
N ALA A 26 0.84 3.40 -0.11
CA ALA A 26 1.65 3.81 -1.25
C ALA A 26 1.84 5.33 -1.36
N LYS A 27 0.89 6.15 -0.87
CA LYS A 27 0.97 7.62 -0.99
C LYS A 27 1.94 8.27 0.00
N GLN A 28 2.47 7.52 0.97
CA GLN A 28 3.31 8.05 2.06
C GLN A 28 4.69 8.46 1.57
N SER A 29 5.22 7.78 0.55
CA SER A 29 6.47 8.15 -0.10
C SER A 29 6.50 7.76 -1.58
N PRO A 30 7.27 8.48 -2.41
CA PRO A 30 7.51 8.09 -3.80
C PRO A 30 8.07 6.67 -3.93
N GLU A 31 8.94 6.25 -3.00
CA GLU A 31 9.57 4.93 -2.97
C GLU A 31 8.51 3.83 -2.82
N ARG A 32 7.58 3.97 -1.87
CA ARG A 32 6.49 2.99 -1.68
C ARG A 32 5.57 2.91 -2.87
N LEU A 33 5.23 4.05 -3.48
CA LEU A 33 4.45 4.06 -4.71
C LEU A 33 5.15 3.28 -5.83
N GLN A 34 6.46 3.49 -6.02
CA GLN A 34 7.24 2.76 -7.02
C GLN A 34 7.34 1.27 -6.71
N THR A 35 7.52 0.90 -5.44
CA THR A 35 7.55 -0.50 -4.99
C THR A 35 6.25 -1.22 -5.33
N VAL A 36 5.10 -0.64 -5.00
CA VAL A 36 3.79 -1.24 -5.30
C VAL A 36 3.52 -1.28 -6.81
N LEU A 37 3.79 -0.20 -7.55
CA LEU A 37 3.61 -0.19 -9.00
C LEU A 37 4.50 -1.22 -9.71
N SER A 38 5.74 -1.38 -9.26
CA SER A 38 6.67 -2.36 -9.83
C SER A 38 6.17 -3.79 -9.59
N PHE A 39 5.70 -4.10 -8.38
CA PHE A 39 5.08 -5.39 -8.07
C PHE A 39 3.87 -5.67 -8.97
N LEU A 40 2.95 -4.71 -9.11
CA LEU A 40 1.74 -4.83 -9.94
C LEU A 40 2.04 -4.93 -11.44
N ARG A 41 3.17 -4.41 -11.92
CA ARG A 41 3.57 -4.47 -13.33
C ARG A 41 4.25 -5.79 -13.68
N ASN A 42 4.96 -6.39 -12.73
CA ASN A 42 5.76 -7.60 -12.95
C ASN A 42 4.98 -8.89 -12.73
N HIS A 43 3.75 -8.80 -12.22
CA HIS A 43 2.89 -9.96 -11.95
C HIS A 43 1.55 -9.80 -12.65
N SER A 44 1.02 -10.93 -13.13
CA SER A 44 -0.34 -11.05 -13.68
C SER A 44 -1.18 -11.94 -12.77
N ASN A 45 -2.51 -11.85 -12.90
CA ASN A 45 -3.47 -12.66 -12.15
C ASN A 45 -3.37 -12.54 -10.62
N LEU A 46 -2.93 -11.37 -10.13
CA LEU A 46 -2.88 -11.07 -8.70
C LEU A 46 -4.28 -11.07 -8.09
N SER A 47 -4.41 -11.68 -6.91
CA SER A 47 -5.53 -11.49 -6.01
C SER A 47 -5.32 -10.29 -5.08
N THR A 48 -6.38 -9.84 -4.42
CA THR A 48 -6.26 -8.85 -3.35
C THR A 48 -5.36 -9.32 -2.21
N SER A 49 -5.35 -10.64 -1.92
CA SER A 49 -4.53 -11.23 -0.85
C SER A 49 -3.04 -11.20 -1.17
N ASP A 50 -2.65 -11.49 -2.41
CA ASP A 50 -1.24 -11.43 -2.85
C ASP A 50 -0.66 -10.02 -2.68
N ILE A 51 -1.47 -9.00 -2.98
CA ILE A 51 -1.07 -7.60 -2.88
C ILE A 51 -0.99 -7.16 -1.42
N ILE A 52 -1.94 -7.59 -0.59
CA ILE A 52 -1.92 -7.33 0.86
C ILE A 52 -0.69 -7.98 1.49
N GLU A 53 -0.41 -9.24 1.16
CA GLU A 53 0.77 -9.97 1.64
C GLU A 53 2.05 -9.24 1.24
N PHE A 54 2.20 -8.90 -0.03
CA PHE A 54 3.37 -8.14 -0.52
C PHE A 54 3.57 -6.83 0.23
N VAL A 55 2.51 -6.03 0.41
CA VAL A 55 2.60 -4.75 1.10
C VAL A 55 2.92 -4.95 2.59
N SER A 56 2.34 -5.96 3.24
CA SER A 56 2.60 -6.27 4.65
C SER A 56 4.04 -6.75 4.94
N GLN A 57 4.76 -7.21 3.90
CA GLN A 57 6.15 -7.66 3.99
C GLN A 57 7.17 -6.54 3.72
N GLN A 58 6.72 -5.33 3.36
CA GLN A 58 7.65 -4.21 3.16
C GLN A 58 8.22 -3.74 4.50
N PRO A 59 9.54 -3.45 4.58
CA PRO A 59 10.21 -3.14 5.85
C PRO A 59 9.62 -1.91 6.54
N ASP A 60 9.05 -1.00 5.76
CA ASP A 60 8.48 0.28 6.16
C ASP A 60 6.96 0.22 6.40
N PHE A 61 6.33 -0.97 6.37
CA PHE A 61 4.88 -1.14 6.51
C PHE A 61 4.33 -0.60 7.85
N PHE A 62 5.10 -0.70 8.93
CA PHE A 62 4.69 -0.24 10.28
C PHE A 62 5.27 1.13 10.67
N GLU A 63 5.98 1.81 9.78
CA GLU A 63 6.70 3.05 10.11
C GLU A 63 5.79 4.29 10.24
N ASP A 64 4.54 4.20 9.77
CA ASP A 64 3.64 5.36 9.68
C ASP A 64 2.71 5.55 10.88
N GLU A 65 2.77 4.70 11.90
CA GLU A 65 2.10 5.04 13.14
C GLU A 65 2.91 6.17 13.80
N PRO A 66 2.39 7.40 13.92
CA PRO A 66 3.01 8.36 14.80
C PRO A 66 2.99 7.73 16.20
N ARG A 67 4.16 7.30 16.68
CA ARG A 67 4.36 7.14 18.11
C ARG A 67 4.02 8.48 18.73
N ASN A 68 2.88 8.57 19.40
CA ASN A 68 2.56 9.66 20.32
C ASN A 68 3.50 9.60 21.55
N GLU A 69 4.81 9.49 21.34
CA GLU A 69 5.87 9.55 22.36
C GLU A 69 6.45 10.98 22.48
N GLN A 70 5.63 11.99 22.22
CA GLN A 70 5.92 13.39 22.58
C GLN A 70 4.77 14.00 23.38
N LEU A 71 4.44 13.33 24.49
CA LEU A 71 3.84 13.97 25.67
C LEU A 71 4.76 13.73 26.86
N ILE A 72 6.02 14.20 26.75
CA ILE A 72 6.76 14.60 27.95
C ILE A 72 6.57 16.11 28.03
N ILE A 73 5.56 16.49 28.80
CA ILE A 73 5.34 17.85 29.26
C ILE A 73 6.58 18.25 30.08
N GLN A 74 7.01 19.50 29.83
CA GLN A 74 8.05 20.31 30.47
C GLN A 74 8.48 19.90 31.87
#